data_AF-A0A7C1ZQI1-F1
#
_entry.id   AF-A0A7C1ZQI1-F1
#
_cell.length_a   1.000
_cell.length_b   1.000
_cell.length_c   1.000
_cell.angle_alpha   90.00
_cell.angle_beta   90.00
_cell.angle_gamma   90.00
#
_symmetry.space_group_name_H-M   'P 1'
#
loop_
_entity.id
_entity.type
_entity.pdbx_description
1 polymer ?
#
loop_
_entity_poly.entity_id
_entity_poly.type
_entity_poly.pdbx_seq_one_letter_code
_entity_poly.pdbx_strand_id
1 'polypeptide(L)' 'QKAGKQIGMEMHLKISGGGSDANIFNSINIPSVIIGTGMKNVHTCQEYISLYDMVKTVNILLQMIMME' A
#
# COMPACT_ATOMS: atom_id res chain seq x y z
N GLN A 1 0.73 9.01 4.29
CA GLN A 1 -0.01 10.21 3.80
C GLN A 1 0.92 11.37 3.46
N LYS A 2 1.87 11.79 4.34
CA LYS A 2 2.88 12.83 4.03
C LYS A 2 3.61 12.57 2.69
N ALA A 3 4.10 11.34 2.50
CA ALA A 3 4.76 10.91 1.26
C ALA A 3 3.88 11.06 0.02
N GLY A 4 2.64 10.56 0.10
CA GLY A 4 1.68 10.70 -1.00
C GLY A 4 1.47 12.16 -1.40
N LYS A 5 1.27 13.05 -0.42
CA LYS A 5 1.09 14.49 -0.68
C LYS A 5 2.27 15.09 -1.44
N GLN A 6 3.51 14.70 -1.12
CA GLN A 6 4.71 15.24 -1.78
C GLN A 6 4.84 14.81 -3.24
N ILE A 7 4.28 13.67 -3.63
CA ILE A 7 4.27 13.18 -5.02
C ILE A 7 2.91 13.38 -5.72
N GLY A 8 2.02 14.21 -5.15
CA GLY A 8 0.69 14.46 -5.73
C GLY A 8 -0.26 13.26 -5.71
N MET A 9 -0.08 12.33 -4.76
CA MET A 9 -0.91 11.15 -4.57
C MET A 9 -1.74 11.27 -3.28
N GLU A 10 -3.07 11.32 -3.43
CA GLU A 10 -3.98 11.30 -2.28
C GLU A 10 -4.07 9.90 -1.67
N MET A 11 -3.88 9.83 -0.35
CA MET A 11 -3.84 8.57 0.40
C MET A 11 -4.98 8.55 1.42
N HIS A 12 -5.92 7.63 1.25
CA HIS A 12 -7.10 7.49 2.12
C HIS A 12 -6.96 6.27 3.03
N LEU A 13 -7.26 6.47 4.32
CA LEU A 13 -7.40 5.36 5.25
C LEU A 13 -8.70 4.62 4.96
N LYS A 14 -8.62 3.29 4.99
CA LYS A 14 -9.77 2.39 4.84
C LYS A 14 -9.63 1.25 5.83
N ILE A 15 -10.77 0.79 6.33
CA ILE A 15 -10.85 -0.45 7.10
C ILE A 15 -10.86 -1.60 6.08
N SER A 16 -9.97 -2.58 6.23
CA SER A 16 -9.99 -3.81 5.44
C SER A 16 -10.98 -4.81 6.02
N GLY A 17 -11.50 -5.71 5.17
CA GLY A 17 -12.41 -6.78 5.58
C GLY A 17 -11.74 -8.08 6.04
N GLY A 18 -10.40 -8.15 5.99
CA GLY A 18 -9.63 -9.36 6.30
C GLY A 18 -8.29 -9.04 6.98
N GLY A 19 -7.56 -10.10 7.35
CA GLY A 19 -6.26 -10.02 8.00
C GLY A 19 -5.07 -9.92 7.03
N SER A 20 -3.93 -9.49 7.55
CA SER A 20 -2.64 -9.37 6.88
C SER A 20 -1.52 -9.59 7.90
N ASP A 21 -0.28 -9.82 7.44
CA ASP A 21 0.91 -9.85 8.30
C ASP A 21 1.07 -8.56 9.13
N ALA A 22 0.52 -7.44 8.65
CA ALA A 22 0.42 -6.22 9.44
C ALA A 22 -0.28 -6.43 10.79
N ASN A 23 -1.27 -7.33 10.89
CA ASN A 23 -1.91 -7.67 12.17
C ASN A 23 -0.92 -8.36 13.12
N ILE A 24 -0.08 -9.25 12.61
CA ILE A 24 0.95 -9.96 13.39
C ILE A 24 2.05 -8.99 13.82
N PHE A 25 2.53 -8.11 12.92
CA PHE A 25 3.51 -7.10 13.29
C PHE A 25 2.99 -6.12 14.35
N ASN A 26 1.74 -5.67 14.22
CA ASN A 26 1.13 -4.83 15.24
C ASN A 26 0.96 -5.57 16.58
N SER A 27 0.68 -6.88 16.60
CA SER A 27 0.54 -7.63 17.86
C SER A 27 1.85 -7.76 18.65
N ILE A 28 2.99 -7.62 17.96
CA ILE A 28 4.33 -7.59 18.57
C ILE A 28 4.90 -6.16 18.68
N ASN A 29 4.03 -5.14 18.63
CA ASN A 29 4.38 -3.72 18.78
C ASN A 29 5.32 -3.16 17.69
N ILE A 30 5.25 -3.69 16.46
CA ILE A 30 5.88 -3.08 15.28
C ILE A 30 4.79 -2.34 14.49
N PRO A 31 4.71 -0.99 14.56
CA PRO A 31 3.65 -0.23 13.90
C PRO A 31 3.65 -0.47 12.40
N SER A 32 2.58 -1.08 11.90
CA SER A 32 2.50 -1.53 10.51
C SER A 32 1.16 -1.16 9.89
N VAL A 33 1.20 -0.66 8.66
CA VAL A 33 0.02 -0.33 7.86
C VAL A 33 0.15 -0.96 6.48
N ILE A 34 -1.00 -1.28 5.88
CA ILE A 34 -1.06 -1.88 4.54
C ILE A 34 -1.14 -0.74 3.51
N ILE A 35 -0.35 -0.85 2.43
CA ILE A 35 -0.46 0.00 1.25
C ILE A 35 -1.14 -0.78 0.13
N GLY A 36 -2.24 -0.25 -0.40
CA GLY A 36 -2.89 -0.82 -1.57
C GLY A 36 -2.04 -0.63 -2.82
N THR A 37 -1.78 -1.71 -3.55
CA THR A 37 -0.89 -1.73 -4.73
C THR A 37 -1.62 -1.66 -6.07
N GLY A 38 -2.96 -1.76 -6.07
CA GLY A 38 -3.80 -1.62 -7.28
C GLY A 38 -4.23 -2.94 -7.94
N MET A 39 -3.88 -4.09 -7.36
CA MET A 39 -4.30 -5.41 -7.85
C MET A 39 -5.82 -5.54 -7.96
N LYS A 40 -6.29 -6.30 -8.95
CA LYS A 40 -7.69 -6.56 -9.26
C LYS A 40 -7.94 -8.05 -9.41
N ASN A 41 -9.15 -8.50 -9.07
CA ASN A 41 -9.57 -9.90 -9.12
C ASN A 41 -8.61 -10.86 -8.39
N VAL A 42 -8.09 -10.42 -7.24
CA VAL A 42 -7.14 -11.20 -6.43
C VAL A 42 -7.75 -12.56 -6.07
N HIS A 43 -6.93 -13.62 -6.13
CA HIS A 43 -7.34 -15.01 -5.92
C HIS A 43 -8.23 -15.60 -7.03
N THR A 44 -8.08 -15.14 -8.27
CA THR A 44 -8.74 -15.72 -9.44
C THR A 44 -7.74 -15.97 -10.56
N CYS A 45 -8.10 -16.81 -11.55
CA CYS A 45 -7.27 -16.97 -12.77
C CYS A 45 -7.25 -15.72 -13.67
N GLN A 46 -8.03 -14.69 -13.33
CA GLN A 46 -8.13 -13.42 -14.05
C GLN A 46 -7.56 -12.28 -13.21
N GLU A 47 -6.69 -12.59 -12.25
CA GLU A 47 -5.97 -11.61 -11.45
C GLU A 47 -5.03 -10.77 -12.33
N TYR A 48 -5.06 -9.45 -12.15
CA TYR A 48 -4.22 -8.54 -12.91
C TYR A 48 -3.90 -7.27 -12.13
N ILE A 49 -2.93 -6.52 -12.65
CA ILE A 49 -2.56 -5.20 -12.16
C ILE A 49 -2.21 -4.31 -13.35
N SER A 50 -2.44 -3.00 -13.24
CA SER A 50 -1.99 -2.06 -14.27
C SER A 50 -0.52 -1.69 -14.05
N LEU A 51 0.24 -1.52 -15.13
CA LEU A 51 1.62 -1.02 -15.04
C LEU A 51 1.68 0.35 -14.35
N TYR A 52 0.65 1.17 -14.50
CA TYR A 52 0.54 2.47 -13.86
C TYR A 52 0.45 2.36 -12.33
N ASP A 53 -0.33 1.40 -11.80
CA ASP A 53 -0.42 1.15 -10.37
C ASP A 53 0.89 0.59 -9.80
N MET A 54 1.61 -0.24 -10.57
CA MET A 54 2.95 -0.71 -10.21
C MET A 54 3.92 0.46 -10.07
N VAL A 55 3.98 1.37 -11.05
CA VAL A 55 4.83 2.57 -11.01
C VAL A 55 4.46 3.48 -9.84
N LYS A 56 3.17 3.70 -9.60
CA LYS A 56 2.68 4.46 -8.44
C LYS A 56 3.14 3.86 -7.11
N THR A 57 3.05 2.54 -6.98
CA THR A 57 3.47 1.81 -5.78
C THR A 57 4.97 2.01 -5.52
N VAL A 58 5.81 1.95 -6.55
CA VAL A 58 7.26 2.21 -6.42
C VAL A 58 7.52 3.66 -6.03
N ASN A 59 6.83 4.62 -6.64
CA ASN A 59 7.02 6.05 -6.35
C ASN A 59 6.67 6.38 -4.89
N ILE A 60 5.57 5.84 -4.35
CA ILE A 60 5.22 6.07 -2.94
C ILE A 60 6.21 5.38 -1.99
N LEU A 61 6.67 4.17 -2.32
CA LEU A 61 7.66 3.45 -1.52
C LEU A 61 8.99 4.21 -1.46
N LEU A 62 9.50 4.62 -2.63
CA LEU A 62 10.74 5.39 -2.72
C LEU A 62 10.62 6.70 -1.95
N GLN A 63 9.50 7.41 -2.11
CA GLN A 63 9.25 8.64 -1.36
C GLN A 63 9.23 8.38 0.15
N MET A 64 8.58 7.31 0.62
CA MET A 64 8.58 6.96 2.05
C MET A 64 9.98 6.68 2.62
N ILE A 65 10.89 6.12 1.82
CA ILE A 65 12.28 5.82 2.25
C ILE A 65 13.15 7.08 2.21
N MET A 66 12.98 7.94 1.23
CA MET A 66 13.84 9.12 1.01
C MET A 66 13.43 10.34 1.85
N MET A 67 12.23 10.34 2.42
CA MET A 67 11.75 11.45 3.23
C MET A 67 12.37 11.47 4.61
N GLU A 68 12.88 12.64 4.99
CA GLU A 68 13.15 13.02 6.39
C GLU A 68 11.86 13.43 7.14
#